data_AF-A0A2X5REP0-F1
#
_entry.id   AF-A0A2X5REP0-F1
#
_cell.length_a   1.000
_cell.length_b   1.000
_cell.length_c   1.000
_cell.angle_alpha   90.00
_cell.angle_beta   90.00
_cell.angle_gamma   90.00
#
_symmetry.space_group_name_H-M   'P 1'
#
loop_
_entity.id
_entity.type
_entity.pdbx_description
1 polymer ?
#
loop_
_entity_poly.entity_id
_entity_poly.type
_entity_poly.pdbx_seq_one_letter_code
_entity_poly.pdbx_strand_id
1 'polypeptide(L)' 'MWSWLSGEIDYDEMVFRGICATRQLAKRQITWLRGWENVHWLDSDQPLLAQEAIMKVVSANIG' A
#
# COMPACT_ATOMS: atom_id res chain seq x y z
N MET A 1 3.11 -10.67 16.56
CA MET A 1 2.18 -10.30 17.63
C MET A 1 1.66 -11.53 18.37
N TRP A 2 0.98 -12.47 17.71
CA TRP A 2 0.51 -13.69 18.39
C TRP A 2 1.64 -14.44 19.11
N SER A 3 2.78 -14.68 18.45
CA SER A 3 3.95 -15.30 19.08
C SER A 3 4.51 -14.55 20.29
N TRP A 4 4.30 -13.25 20.41
CA TRP A 4 4.68 -12.50 21.61
C TRP A 4 3.67 -12.71 22.73
N LEU A 5 2.37 -12.69 22.40
CA LEU A 5 1.29 -12.98 23.35
C LEU A 5 1.34 -14.42 23.87
N SER A 6 1.83 -15.38 23.09
CA SER A 6 2.07 -16.76 23.52
C SER A 6 3.42 -16.96 24.24
N GLY A 7 4.25 -15.92 24.37
CA GLY A 7 5.55 -15.97 25.05
C GLY A 7 6.68 -16.64 24.25
N GLU A 8 6.50 -16.87 22.93
CA GLU A 8 7.51 -17.48 22.05
C GLU A 8 8.61 -16.52 21.61
N ILE A 9 8.31 -15.21 21.56
CA ILE A 9 9.26 -14.15 21.18
C ILE A 9 9.12 -12.95 22.12
N ASP A 10 10.19 -12.16 22.26
CA ASP A 10 10.15 -10.91 22.98
C ASP A 10 9.48 -9.76 22.18
N TYR A 11 9.33 -8.61 22.84
CA TYR A 11 8.65 -7.45 22.28
C TYR A 11 9.43 -6.83 21.10
N ASP A 12 10.75 -6.74 21.19
CA ASP A 12 11.58 -6.12 20.16
C ASP A 12 11.57 -6.96 18.87
N GLU A 13 11.65 -8.28 19.02
CA GLU A 13 11.51 -9.23 17.91
C GLU A 13 10.10 -9.18 17.29
N MET A 14 9.07 -9.00 18.12
CA MET A 14 7.69 -8.81 17.64
C MET A 14 7.54 -7.55 16.80
N VAL A 15 8.10 -6.42 17.25
CA VAL A 15 8.11 -5.15 16.52
C VAL A 15 8.88 -5.31 15.21
N PHE A 16 10.09 -5.86 15.26
CA PHE A 16 10.92 -6.09 14.07
C PHE A 16 10.20 -6.94 13.01
N ARG A 17 9.65 -8.09 13.42
CA ARG A 17 8.90 -8.97 12.51
C ARG A 17 7.65 -8.28 11.96
N GLY A 18 6.94 -7.49 12.78
CA GLY A 18 5.78 -6.73 12.35
C GLY A 18 6.12 -5.73 11.24
N ILE A 19 7.17 -4.94 11.43
CA ILE A 19 7.66 -3.99 10.43
C ILE A 19 8.05 -4.72 9.14
N CYS A 20 8.81 -5.81 9.24
CA CYS A 20 9.22 -6.62 8.09
C CYS A 20 8.02 -7.19 7.33
N ALA A 21 7.02 -7.73 8.04
CA ALA A 21 5.82 -8.29 7.44
C ALA A 21 5.03 -7.22 6.66
N THR A 22 4.82 -6.04 7.24
CA THR A 22 4.08 -4.94 6.59
C THR A 22 4.82 -4.38 5.38
N ARG A 23 6.16 -4.26 5.43
CA ARG A 23 6.97 -3.88 4.25
C ARG A 23 6.86 -4.90 3.13
N GLN A 24 6.91 -6.19 3.45
CA GLN A 24 6.73 -7.25 2.45
C GLN A 24 5.34 -7.24 1.84
N LEU A 25 4.31 -6.97 2.64
CA LEU A 25 2.94 -6.81 2.16
C LEU A 25 2.85 -5.65 1.17
N ALA A 26 3.31 -4.45 1.55
CA ALA A 26 3.33 -3.28 0.68
C ALA A 26 4.11 -3.52 -0.62
N LYS A 27 5.29 -4.16 -0.53
CA LYS A 27 6.09 -4.54 -1.70
C LYS A 27 5.29 -5.43 -2.65
N ARG A 28 4.61 -6.46 -2.14
CA ARG A 28 3.76 -7.34 -2.96
C ARG A 28 2.61 -6.59 -3.59
N GLN A 29 1.92 -5.71 -2.84
CA GLN A 29 0.83 -4.87 -3.37
C GLN A 29 1.30 -4.04 -4.57
N ILE A 30 2.46 -3.37 -4.45
CA ILE A 30 3.02 -2.57 -5.54
C ILE A 30 3.44 -3.46 -6.72
N THR A 31 4.01 -4.64 -6.48
CA THR A 31 4.34 -5.60 -7.54
C THR A 31 3.11 -6.00 -8.35
N TRP A 32 1.97 -6.25 -7.68
CA TRP A 32 0.70 -6.52 -8.36
C TRP A 32 0.22 -5.33 -9.20
N LEU A 33 0.20 -4.13 -8.61
CA LEU A 33 -0.23 -2.91 -9.31
C LEU A 33 0.60 -2.60 -10.57
N ARG A 34 1.90 -2.91 -10.56
CA ARG A 34 2.78 -2.74 -11.73
C ARG A 34 2.41 -3.63 -12.92
N GLY A 35 1.78 -4.78 -12.67
CA GLY A 35 1.34 -5.70 -13.72
C GLY A 35 -0.08 -5.44 -14.22
N TRP A 36 -0.78 -4.43 -13.68
CA TRP A 36 -2.18 -4.19 -13.99
C TRP A 36 -2.32 -3.18 -15.13
N GLU A 37 -3.04 -3.56 -16.18
CA GLU A 37 -3.30 -2.69 -17.33
C GLU A 37 -4.25 -1.55 -16.98
N ASN A 38 -4.07 -0.39 -17.62
CA ASN A 38 -4.93 0.80 -17.47
C ASN A 38 -5.00 1.37 -16.04
N VAL A 39 -3.97 1.16 -15.22
CA VAL A 39 -3.85 1.82 -13.91
C VAL A 39 -3.30 3.23 -14.05
N HIS A 40 -3.99 4.20 -13.45
CA HIS A 40 -3.50 5.55 -13.25
C HIS A 40 -2.80 5.66 -11.89
N TRP A 41 -1.50 5.96 -11.90
CA TRP A 41 -0.73 6.16 -10.67
C TRP A 41 -1.01 7.53 -10.07
N LEU A 42 -1.22 7.56 -8.76
CA LEU A 42 -1.44 8.77 -7.98
C LEU A 42 -0.36 8.87 -6.91
N ASP A 43 0.12 10.08 -6.67
CA ASP A 43 1.10 10.36 -5.61
C ASP A 43 0.38 10.58 -4.28
N SER A 44 0.79 9.83 -3.26
CA SER A 44 0.20 9.91 -1.91
C SER A 44 0.54 11.22 -1.20
N ASP A 45 1.65 11.87 -1.55
CA ASP A 45 2.08 13.13 -0.95
C ASP A 45 1.43 14.35 -1.62
N GLN A 46 0.68 14.15 -2.72
CA GLN A 46 0.07 15.21 -3.52
C GLN A 46 -1.44 15.00 -3.70
N PRO A 47 -2.25 15.06 -2.62
CA PRO A 47 -3.66 14.70 -2.66
C PRO A 47 -4.51 15.59 -3.58
N LEU A 48 -4.19 16.89 -3.70
CA LEU A 48 -4.91 17.80 -4.60
C LEU A 48 -4.69 17.45 -6.07
N LEU A 49 -3.45 17.13 -6.46
CA LEU A 49 -3.13 16.71 -7.82
C LEU A 49 -3.72 15.33 -8.13
N ALA A 50 -3.76 14.43 -7.14
CA ALA A 50 -4.43 13.15 -7.27
C ALA A 50 -5.94 13.34 -7.55
N GLN A 51 -6.60 14.27 -6.85
CA GLN A 51 -8.00 14.60 -7.06
C GLN A 51 -8.25 15.15 -8.48
N GLU A 52 -7.43 16.09 -8.95
CA GLU A 52 -7.53 16.64 -10.31
C GLU A 52 -7.37 15.56 -11.39
N ALA A 53 -6.40 14.66 -11.21
CA ALA A 53 -6.17 13.54 -12.12
C ALA A 53 -7.39 12.61 -12.20
N ILE A 54 -8.01 12.29 -11.05
CA ILE A 54 -9.23 11.49 -11.00
C ILE A 54 -10.37 12.19 -11.77
N MET A 55 -10.60 13.49 -11.51
CA MET A 55 -11.66 14.25 -12.19
C MET A 55 -11.49 14.24 -13.71
N LYS A 56 -10.25 14.37 -14.20
CA LYS A 56 -9.95 14.34 -15.64
C LYS A 56 -10.23 12.97 -16.27
N VAL A 57 -9.81 11.89 -15.63
CA VAL A 57 -10.02 10.52 -16.15
C VAL A 57 -11.50 10.14 -16.12
N VAL A 58 -12.20 10.46 -15.02
CA VAL A 58 -13.61 10.12 -14.86
C VAL A 58 -14.48 10.93 -15.84
N SER A 59 -14.22 12.22 -16.01
CA SER A 59 -14.98 13.04 -16.98
C SER A 59 -14.78 12.61 -18.43
N ALA A 60 -13.59 12.14 -18.81
CA ALA A 60 -13.31 11.60 -20.14
C ALA A 60 -14.02 10.27 -20.43
N ASN A 61 -14.42 9.51 -19.41
CA ASN A 61 -15.06 8.21 -19.54
C ASN A 61 -16.60 8.24 -19.41
N ILE A 62 -17.18 9.40 -19.06
CA ILE A 62 -18.64 9.60 -18.88
C ILE A 62 -19.28 10.30 -20.09
N GLY A 63 -18.47 10.78 -21.05
CA GLY A 63 -18.94 11.31 -22.34
C GLY A 63 -18.96 10.24 -23.43
#